data_AF-A0AAD7MZ49-F1
#
_entry.id   AF-A0AAD7MZ49-F1
#
_cell.length_a   1.000
_cell.length_b   1.000
_cell.length_c   1.000
_cell.angle_alpha   90.00
_cell.angle_beta   90.00
_cell.angle_gamma   90.00
#
_symmetry.space_group_name_H-M   'P 1'
#
loop_
_entity.id
_entity.type
_entity.pdbx_description
1 polymer ?
#
loop_
_entity_poly.entity_id
_entity_poly.type
_entity_poly.pdbx_seq_one_letter_code
_entity_poly.pdbx_strand_id
1 'polypeptide(L)'
;MTVNRSSRPKTISMPDLRFVQNVIANTTTPSWVYHVPRNFGEKGAGTPKADEWRLMSTIYLPIALTLLWAEMTGDHTAHFSPLLDHSMAIFQAITIACRYTLSSARAMAYRVFLQQWLGDLHGLYPRMKTPRTVTNPHVALHIYDFMLLFGPVLSWWAFPTERLIGELGKVNSNDHLGGQHEATLLNTWIRGANLRRWINRPNCPAALLEFYRLFTVVLGIKLGDKPEAGRTDTKTADSSPANYHYDGVQYSRSGKHLGNSLVIYLQSSGKIDAGSIEEIVVDKQQEGVFKVRRQAPLPEGKNDPFMRFPHFPAKRTRQQ
;
A
#
# COMPACT_ATOMS: atom_id res chain seq x y z
N MET A 1 24.66 12.56 42.29
CA MET A 1 24.80 11.47 41.31
C MET A 1 24.84 12.04 39.90
N THR A 2 26.03 12.20 39.35
CA THR A 2 26.29 12.67 37.98
C THR A 2 26.09 11.51 37.02
N VAL A 3 24.92 11.45 36.37
CA VAL A 3 24.66 10.48 35.29
C VAL A 3 25.60 10.82 34.13
N ASN A 4 26.52 9.91 33.82
CA ASN A 4 27.44 10.01 32.70
C ASN A 4 26.65 10.16 31.39
N ARG A 5 26.70 11.36 30.79
CA ARG A 5 25.83 11.77 29.66
C ARG A 5 26.30 11.27 28.29
N SER A 6 27.39 10.50 28.22
CA SER A 6 28.05 10.08 26.96
C SER A 6 27.66 8.69 26.45
N SER A 7 26.87 7.90 27.18
CA SER A 7 26.66 6.47 26.88
C SER A 7 25.26 6.09 26.37
N ARG A 8 24.39 7.04 25.99
CA ARG A 8 23.12 6.64 25.36
C ARG A 8 23.41 6.14 23.93
N PRO A 9 23.12 4.87 23.60
CA PRO A 9 23.38 4.33 22.28
C PRO A 9 22.63 5.17 21.22
N LYS A 10 23.22 5.30 20.03
CA LYS A 10 22.50 5.85 18.87
C LYS A 10 21.23 5.01 18.69
N THR A 11 20.07 5.66 18.63
CA THR A 11 18.76 4.99 18.54
C THR A 11 18.69 4.01 17.36
N ILE A 12 19.36 4.34 16.25
CA ILE A 12 19.54 3.47 15.08
C ILE A 12 21.01 3.57 14.64
N SER A 13 21.66 2.41 14.48
CA SER A 13 23.02 2.26 13.97
C SER A 13 23.04 1.92 12.47
N MET A 14 24.22 1.96 11.84
CA MET A 14 24.36 1.53 10.44
C MET A 14 23.98 0.04 10.23
N PRO A 15 24.35 -0.88 11.13
CA PRO A 15 23.81 -2.25 11.10
C PRO A 15 22.28 -2.32 11.12
N ASP A 16 21.62 -1.50 11.94
CA ASP A 16 20.15 -1.46 12.01
C ASP A 16 19.54 -0.95 10.70
N LEU A 17 20.13 0.09 10.09
CA LEU A 17 19.70 0.57 8.76
C LEU A 17 19.86 -0.51 7.69
N ARG A 18 20.97 -1.25 7.69
CA ARG A 18 21.17 -2.40 6.79
C ARG A 18 20.15 -3.50 7.04
N PHE A 19 19.73 -3.72 8.29
CA PHE A 19 18.64 -4.65 8.60
C PHE A 19 17.31 -4.17 8.00
N VAL A 20 16.99 -2.88 8.08
CA VAL A 20 15.80 -2.30 7.42
C VAL A 20 15.86 -2.52 5.90
N GLN A 21 17.00 -2.25 5.27
CA GLN A 21 17.24 -2.51 3.84
C GLN A 21 17.05 -4.00 3.49
N ASN A 22 17.53 -4.90 4.37
CA ASN A 22 17.36 -6.34 4.21
C ASN A 22 15.88 -6.76 4.30
N VAL A 23 15.10 -6.16 5.20
CA VAL A 23 13.65 -6.37 5.28
C VAL A 23 12.97 -5.89 4.00
N ILE A 24 13.32 -4.71 3.47
CA ILE A 24 12.79 -4.21 2.19
C ILE A 24 13.09 -5.19 1.05
N ALA A 25 14.33 -5.71 0.98
CA ALA A 25 14.75 -6.59 -0.09
C ALA A 25 14.08 -7.98 -0.06
N ASN A 26 13.77 -8.51 1.13
CA ASN A 26 13.24 -9.87 1.29
C ASN A 26 11.72 -9.93 1.53
N THR A 27 11.07 -8.80 1.77
CA THR A 27 9.61 -8.78 1.91
C THR A 27 8.97 -8.99 0.55
N THR A 28 8.23 -10.09 0.41
CA THR A 28 7.42 -10.33 -0.78
C THR A 28 6.13 -9.51 -0.71
N THR A 29 5.87 -8.71 -1.73
CA THR A 29 4.65 -7.91 -1.85
C THR A 29 3.83 -8.31 -3.08
N PRO A 30 2.50 -8.10 -3.07
CA PRO A 30 1.70 -8.17 -4.29
C PRO A 30 2.15 -7.15 -5.34
N SER A 31 1.87 -7.42 -6.61
CA SER A 31 2.31 -6.62 -7.76
C SER A 31 1.72 -5.20 -7.80
N TRP A 32 0.64 -4.95 -7.07
CA TRP A 32 0.02 -3.63 -6.96
C TRP A 32 0.67 -2.75 -5.86
N VAL A 33 1.54 -3.32 -5.03
CA VAL A 33 2.34 -2.56 -4.05
C VAL A 33 3.52 -1.93 -4.78
N TYR A 34 3.64 -0.60 -4.67
CA TYR A 34 4.74 0.13 -5.31
C TYR A 34 6.09 -0.19 -4.66
N HIS A 35 7.18 0.07 -5.39
CA HIS A 35 8.53 -0.26 -4.95
C HIS A 35 9.11 0.81 -4.01
N VAL A 36 9.79 0.36 -2.95
CA VAL A 36 10.68 1.19 -2.12
C VAL A 36 12.14 0.82 -2.41
N PRO A 37 13.06 1.80 -2.59
CA PRO A 37 14.47 1.53 -2.85
C PRO A 37 15.10 0.57 -1.83
N ARG A 38 15.73 -0.51 -2.30
CA ARG A 38 16.42 -1.50 -1.44
C ARG A 38 17.58 -0.88 -0.64
N ASN A 39 18.20 0.15 -1.19
CA ASN A 39 19.26 0.95 -0.55
C ASN A 39 18.70 2.17 0.21
N PHE A 40 17.47 2.07 0.74
CA PHE A 40 16.82 3.13 1.51
C PHE A 40 17.77 3.76 2.54
N GLY A 41 17.78 5.10 2.62
CA GLY A 41 18.64 5.87 3.51
C GLY A 41 20.05 6.16 2.97
N GLU A 42 20.44 5.59 1.83
CA GLU A 42 21.69 5.93 1.16
C GLU A 42 21.52 7.09 0.18
N LYS A 43 22.60 7.85 -0.06
CA LYS A 43 22.61 8.98 -1.00
C LYS A 43 22.10 8.58 -2.40
N GLY A 44 22.39 7.36 -2.85
CA GLY A 44 21.96 6.84 -4.15
C GLY A 44 20.46 6.53 -4.26
N ALA A 45 19.74 6.39 -3.14
CA ALA A 45 18.29 6.16 -3.15
C ALA A 45 17.46 7.44 -3.39
N GLY A 46 18.10 8.62 -3.23
CA GLY A 46 17.39 9.90 -3.29
C GLY A 46 16.50 10.15 -2.06
N THR A 47 15.61 11.13 -2.18
CA THR A 47 14.66 11.47 -1.12
C THR A 47 13.38 10.67 -1.31
N PRO A 48 12.88 9.95 -0.28
CA PRO A 48 11.68 9.16 -0.43
C PRO A 48 10.45 10.03 -0.72
N LYS A 49 9.63 9.60 -1.67
CA LYS A 49 8.35 10.21 -2.02
C LYS A 49 7.29 9.88 -0.96
N ALA A 50 6.17 10.59 -1.00
CA ALA A 50 5.10 10.41 -0.02
C ALA A 50 4.55 8.97 0.04
N ASP A 51 4.38 8.31 -1.12
CA ASP A 51 3.94 6.91 -1.15
C ASP A 51 5.01 5.94 -0.62
N GLU A 52 6.29 6.22 -0.88
CA GLU A 52 7.39 5.42 -0.32
C GLU A 52 7.43 5.54 1.21
N TRP A 53 7.21 6.74 1.77
CA TRP A 53 7.04 6.94 3.21
C TRP A 53 5.82 6.21 3.77
N ARG A 54 4.71 6.19 3.03
CA ARG A 54 3.51 5.43 3.40
C ARG A 54 3.83 3.94 3.50
N LEU A 55 4.48 3.37 2.50
CA LEU A 55 4.87 1.95 2.48
C LEU A 55 5.89 1.62 3.57
N MET A 56 6.87 2.50 3.79
CA MET A 56 7.81 2.37 4.90
C MET A 56 7.08 2.33 6.25
N SER A 57 6.06 3.17 6.44
CA SER A 57 5.34 3.28 7.71
C SER A 57 4.25 2.21 7.92
N THR A 58 3.74 1.61 6.85
CA THR A 58 2.64 0.62 6.90
C THR A 58 3.07 -0.81 6.64
N ILE A 59 4.30 -1.03 6.17
CA ILE A 59 4.86 -2.35 5.87
C ILE A 59 6.25 -2.49 6.51
N TYR A 60 7.24 -1.77 5.99
CA TYR A 60 8.64 -2.15 6.21
C TYR A 60 9.20 -1.80 7.60
N LEU A 61 9.04 -0.56 8.06
CA LEU A 61 9.56 -0.13 9.36
C LEU A 61 8.86 -0.82 10.54
N PRO A 62 7.53 -0.98 10.58
CA PRO A 62 6.88 -1.75 11.63
C PRO A 62 7.44 -3.17 11.74
N ILE A 63 7.64 -3.85 10.60
CA ILE A 63 8.22 -5.21 10.57
C ILE A 63 9.67 -5.16 11.05
N ALA A 64 10.50 -4.29 10.49
CA ALA A 64 11.92 -4.23 10.80
C ALA A 64 12.18 -3.88 12.27
N LEU A 65 11.54 -2.84 12.79
CA LEU A 65 11.74 -2.41 14.18
C LEU A 65 11.18 -3.44 15.18
N THR A 66 10.05 -4.07 14.88
CA THR A 66 9.53 -5.16 15.72
C THR A 66 10.49 -6.34 15.75
N LEU A 67 11.05 -6.75 14.60
CA LEU A 67 12.03 -7.84 14.55
C LEU A 67 13.37 -7.48 15.22
N LEU A 68 13.79 -6.21 15.18
CA LEU A 68 15.02 -5.76 15.84
C LEU A 68 14.86 -5.68 17.36
N TRP A 69 13.73 -5.17 17.85
CA TRP A 69 13.62 -4.70 19.24
C TRP A 69 12.69 -5.54 20.11
N ALA A 70 11.71 -6.27 19.55
CA ALA A 70 10.70 -6.97 20.36
C ALA A 70 11.23 -8.19 21.12
N GLU A 71 12.30 -8.83 20.62
CA GLU A 71 12.92 -10.02 21.23
C GLU A 71 14.23 -9.69 21.97
N MET A 72 14.60 -8.41 22.11
CA MET A 72 15.78 -8.03 22.90
C MET A 72 15.58 -8.36 24.38
N THR A 73 16.65 -8.81 25.05
CA THR A 73 16.65 -9.21 26.47
C THR A 73 17.55 -8.31 27.33
N GLY A 74 17.24 -8.18 28.62
CA GLY A 74 18.07 -7.46 29.60
C GLY A 74 17.97 -5.93 29.47
N ASP A 75 19.07 -5.22 29.73
CA ASP A 75 19.13 -3.75 29.70
C ASP A 75 18.72 -3.14 28.35
N HIS A 76 18.90 -3.90 27.27
CA HIS A 76 18.49 -3.49 25.93
C HIS A 76 16.97 -3.41 25.80
N THR A 77 16.22 -4.32 26.43
CA THR A 77 14.75 -4.29 26.44
C THR A 77 14.23 -3.01 27.08
N ALA A 78 14.82 -2.58 28.20
CA ALA A 78 14.43 -1.37 28.92
C ALA A 78 14.64 -0.10 28.08
N HIS A 79 15.65 -0.11 27.20
CA HIS A 79 15.92 1.01 26.30
C HIS A 79 15.05 1.00 25.05
N PHE A 80 14.92 -0.15 24.37
CA PHE A 80 14.30 -0.24 23.06
C PHE A 80 12.80 -0.49 23.08
N SER A 81 12.22 -1.05 24.16
CA SER A 81 10.76 -1.24 24.24
C SER A 81 10.01 0.09 24.17
N PRO A 82 10.35 1.15 24.93
CA PRO A 82 9.68 2.43 24.80
C PRO A 82 9.84 3.08 23.42
N LEU A 83 10.99 2.88 22.77
CA LEU A 83 11.24 3.35 21.40
C LEU A 83 10.38 2.60 20.38
N LEU A 84 10.22 1.29 20.54
CA LEU A 84 9.36 0.46 19.71
C LEU A 84 7.90 0.88 19.88
N ASP A 85 7.42 1.03 21.12
CA ASP A 85 6.04 1.41 21.41
C ASP A 85 5.73 2.80 20.84
N HIS A 86 6.65 3.76 21.00
CA HIS A 86 6.55 5.09 20.40
C HIS A 86 6.49 5.05 18.86
N SER A 87 7.37 4.26 18.21
CA SER A 87 7.39 4.12 16.76
C SER A 87 6.12 3.44 16.24
N MET A 88 5.67 2.38 16.92
CA MET A 88 4.46 1.65 16.56
C MET A 88 3.19 2.46 16.81
N ALA A 89 3.17 3.42 17.73
CA ALA A 89 2.06 4.34 17.88
C ALA A 89 1.85 5.14 16.58
N ILE A 90 2.88 5.81 16.05
CA ILE A 90 2.73 6.57 14.80
C ILE A 90 2.42 5.66 13.59
N PHE A 91 3.02 4.47 13.51
CA PHE A 91 2.73 3.54 12.43
C PHE A 91 1.29 3.00 12.46
N GLN A 92 0.74 2.74 13.65
CA GLN A 92 -0.67 2.38 13.80
C GLN A 92 -1.59 3.54 13.41
N ALA A 93 -1.27 4.77 13.80
CA ALA A 93 -2.01 5.95 13.36
C ALA A 93 -1.99 6.09 11.83
N ILE A 94 -0.83 5.98 11.19
CA ILE A 94 -0.72 6.03 9.72
C ILE A 94 -1.49 4.88 9.07
N THR A 95 -1.41 3.67 9.62
CA THR A 95 -2.14 2.49 9.11
C THR A 95 -3.64 2.73 9.17
N ILE A 96 -4.16 3.33 10.24
CA ILE A 96 -5.58 3.70 10.35
C ILE A 96 -5.94 4.76 9.32
N ALA A 97 -5.13 5.82 9.21
CA ALA A 97 -5.36 6.90 8.25
C ALA A 97 -5.38 6.39 6.80
N CYS A 98 -4.59 5.37 6.51
CA CYS A 98 -4.49 4.78 5.18
C CYS A 98 -5.58 3.74 4.85
N ARG A 99 -6.58 3.52 5.71
CA ARG A 99 -7.68 2.58 5.43
C ARG A 99 -8.73 3.21 4.52
N TYR A 100 -9.31 2.38 3.65
CA TYR A 100 -10.46 2.75 2.80
C TYR A 100 -11.79 2.86 3.56
N THR A 101 -11.84 2.41 4.83
CA THR A 101 -13.05 2.41 5.64
C THR A 101 -12.79 3.08 6.98
N LEU A 102 -13.75 3.90 7.42
CA LEU A 102 -13.67 4.63 8.67
C LEU A 102 -14.82 4.23 9.61
N SER A 103 -14.54 4.25 10.90
CA SER A 103 -15.53 4.22 11.97
C SER A 103 -15.11 5.18 13.08
N SER A 104 -16.04 5.59 13.95
CA SER A 104 -15.71 6.45 15.10
C SER A 104 -14.64 5.82 16.00
N ALA A 105 -14.68 4.50 16.18
CA ALA A 105 -13.66 3.76 16.92
C ALA A 105 -12.26 3.87 16.28
N ARG A 106 -12.17 3.82 14.95
CA ARG A 106 -10.90 4.01 14.23
C ARG A 106 -10.40 5.44 14.32
N ALA A 107 -11.27 6.43 14.14
CA ALA A 107 -10.89 7.84 14.33
C ALA A 107 -10.35 8.06 15.75
N MET A 108 -11.02 7.54 16.77
CA MET A 108 -10.56 7.63 18.16
C MET A 108 -9.19 6.95 18.35
N ALA A 109 -9.01 5.72 17.82
CA ALA A 109 -7.73 5.02 17.89
C ALA A 109 -6.60 5.81 17.20
N TYR A 110 -6.86 6.43 16.05
CA TYR A 110 -5.92 7.32 15.37
C TYR A 110 -5.45 8.44 16.31
N ARG A 111 -6.40 9.13 16.95
CA ARG A 111 -6.10 10.23 17.88
C ARG A 111 -5.28 9.76 19.08
N VAL A 112 -5.66 8.63 19.69
CA VAL A 112 -4.97 8.06 20.85
C VAL A 112 -3.51 7.76 20.51
N PHE A 113 -3.26 7.06 19.41
CA PHE A 113 -1.89 6.73 19.02
C PHE A 113 -1.06 7.96 18.63
N LEU A 114 -1.67 8.94 17.96
CA LEU A 114 -0.97 10.17 17.61
C LEU A 114 -0.60 10.99 18.86
N GLN A 115 -1.50 11.03 19.86
CA GLN A 115 -1.24 11.67 21.14
C GLN A 115 -0.16 10.95 21.95
N GLN A 116 -0.16 9.61 21.95
CA GLN A 116 0.90 8.81 22.58
C GLN A 116 2.25 9.12 21.94
N TRP A 117 2.33 9.04 20.61
CA TRP A 117 3.55 9.38 19.87
C TRP A 117 4.04 10.80 20.21
N LEU A 118 3.16 11.81 20.20
CA LEU A 118 3.55 13.18 20.55
C LEU A 118 3.99 13.35 22.01
N GLY A 119 3.32 12.66 22.94
CA GLY A 119 3.59 12.74 24.38
C GLY A 119 4.97 12.19 24.75
N ASP A 120 5.34 11.06 24.15
CA ASP A 120 6.59 10.35 24.47
C ASP A 120 7.83 11.02 23.85
N LEU A 121 7.65 11.89 22.86
CA LEU A 121 8.73 12.42 22.03
C LEU A 121 9.78 13.21 22.84
N HIS A 122 9.37 13.99 23.84
CA HIS A 122 10.29 14.73 24.70
C HIS A 122 11.09 13.82 25.64
N GLY A 123 10.46 12.77 26.18
CA GLY A 123 11.12 11.83 27.09
C GLY A 123 12.14 10.97 26.38
N LEU A 124 11.79 10.49 25.18
CA LEU A 124 12.62 9.60 24.37
C LEU A 124 13.71 10.35 23.60
N TYR A 125 13.43 11.58 23.16
CA TYR A 125 14.36 12.40 22.37
C TYR A 125 14.57 13.80 22.96
N PRO A 126 15.26 13.93 24.10
CA PRO A 126 15.45 15.22 24.78
C PRO A 126 16.21 16.28 23.98
N ARG A 127 16.88 15.87 22.89
CA ARG A 127 17.63 16.78 21.99
C ARG A 127 16.78 17.35 20.86
N MET A 128 15.56 16.86 20.65
CA MET A 128 14.66 17.46 19.66
C MET A 128 14.15 18.81 20.16
N LYS A 129 14.24 19.85 19.32
CA LYS A 129 13.60 21.13 19.58
C LYS A 129 12.10 20.90 19.72
N THR A 130 11.45 21.61 20.65
CA THR A 130 10.05 21.42 21.07
C THR A 130 9.11 21.13 19.88
N PRO A 131 8.46 19.96 19.83
CA PRO A 131 7.47 19.58 18.81
C PRO A 131 6.23 20.50 18.82
N ARG A 132 5.98 21.17 19.95
CA ARG A 132 4.86 22.13 20.13
C ARG A 132 4.86 23.27 19.12
N THR A 133 5.98 23.55 18.46
CA THR A 133 6.09 24.63 17.46
C THR A 133 6.22 24.11 16.04
N VAL A 134 6.09 22.80 15.80
CA VAL A 134 6.19 22.22 14.46
C VAL A 134 4.79 22.09 13.87
N THR A 135 4.57 22.68 12.70
CA THR A 135 3.26 22.73 12.03
C THR A 135 2.71 21.34 11.72
N ASN A 136 3.54 20.41 11.23
CA ASN A 136 3.06 19.12 10.75
C ASN A 136 2.42 18.25 11.85
N PRO A 137 3.05 18.03 13.02
CA PRO A 137 2.38 17.31 14.11
C PRO A 137 1.12 17.99 14.63
N HIS A 138 1.07 19.33 14.62
CA HIS A 138 -0.14 20.07 15.00
C HIS A 138 -1.28 19.83 14.01
N VAL A 139 -1.01 19.97 12.71
CA VAL A 139 -2.00 19.70 11.65
C VAL A 139 -2.45 18.23 11.68
N ALA A 140 -1.54 17.30 11.98
CA ALA A 140 -1.88 15.89 12.12
C ALA A 140 -2.93 15.63 13.21
N LEU A 141 -2.95 16.41 14.30
CA LEU A 141 -3.99 16.28 15.34
C LEU A 141 -5.40 16.56 14.79
N HIS A 142 -5.52 17.46 13.81
CA HIS A 142 -6.79 17.80 13.17
C HIS A 142 -7.25 16.79 12.12
N ILE A 143 -6.40 15.84 11.71
CA ILE A 143 -6.83 14.73 10.84
C ILE A 143 -7.94 13.93 11.51
N TYR A 144 -7.96 13.83 12.86
CA TYR A 144 -9.07 13.24 13.60
C TYR A 144 -10.41 13.92 13.28
N ASP A 145 -10.43 15.26 13.34
CA ASP A 145 -11.65 16.05 13.09
C ASP A 145 -12.10 15.86 11.63
N PHE A 146 -11.15 15.86 10.69
CA PHE A 146 -11.42 15.65 9.26
C PHE A 146 -11.87 14.23 8.94
N MET A 147 -11.39 13.22 9.66
CA MET A 147 -11.92 11.86 9.55
C MET A 147 -13.41 11.84 9.89
N LEU A 148 -13.82 12.46 10.99
CA LEU A 148 -15.22 12.48 11.40
C LEU A 148 -16.12 13.28 10.44
N LEU A 149 -15.59 14.34 9.83
CA LEU A 149 -16.35 15.21 8.92
C LEU A 149 -16.42 14.68 7.49
N PHE A 150 -15.31 14.17 6.95
CA PHE A 150 -15.16 13.87 5.52
C PHE A 150 -14.97 12.38 5.22
N GLY A 151 -14.89 11.52 6.25
CA GLY A 151 -14.68 10.10 6.09
C GLY A 151 -13.20 9.73 5.92
N PRO A 152 -12.90 8.57 5.29
CA PRO A 152 -11.54 8.06 5.14
C PRO A 152 -10.58 9.06 4.49
N VAL A 153 -9.33 9.15 4.98
CA VAL A 153 -8.33 10.12 4.47
C VAL A 153 -8.05 9.94 2.97
N LEU A 154 -8.08 8.69 2.49
CA LEU A 154 -7.88 8.38 1.07
C LEU A 154 -8.92 9.05 0.14
N SER A 155 -10.08 9.45 0.66
CA SER A 155 -11.12 10.10 -0.12
C SER A 155 -10.82 11.58 -0.39
N TRP A 156 -9.95 12.21 0.40
CA TRP A 156 -9.69 13.66 0.33
C TRP A 156 -8.20 14.05 0.39
N TRP A 157 -7.28 13.08 0.43
CA TRP A 157 -5.85 13.35 0.32
C TRP A 157 -5.47 14.01 -1.02
N ALA A 158 -4.37 14.75 -1.04
CA ALA A 158 -3.99 15.55 -2.20
C ALA A 158 -3.34 14.74 -3.35
N PHE A 159 -2.88 13.50 -3.12
CA PHE A 159 -2.06 12.77 -4.10
C PHE A 159 -2.74 12.54 -5.47
N PRO A 160 -4.03 12.18 -5.57
CA PRO A 160 -4.68 12.05 -6.88
C PRO A 160 -4.72 13.39 -7.63
N THR A 161 -4.95 14.49 -6.90
CA THR A 161 -4.98 15.84 -7.47
C THR A 161 -3.59 16.31 -7.88
N GLU A 162 -2.55 16.08 -7.06
CA GLU A 162 -1.16 16.37 -7.43
C GLU A 162 -0.71 15.61 -8.68
N ARG A 163 -1.09 14.33 -8.78
CA ARG A 163 -0.86 13.54 -10.00
C ARG A 163 -1.56 14.16 -11.20
N LEU A 164 -2.82 14.56 -11.05
CA LEU A 164 -3.58 15.22 -12.11
C LEU A 164 -2.94 16.54 -12.54
N ILE A 165 -2.50 17.37 -11.59
CA ILE A 165 -1.77 18.61 -11.86
C ILE A 165 -0.49 18.31 -12.64
N GLY A 166 0.25 17.27 -12.26
CA GLY A 166 1.44 16.82 -12.98
C GLY A 166 1.15 16.39 -14.42
N GLU A 167 0.03 15.70 -14.68
CA GLU A 167 -0.39 15.36 -16.05
C GLU A 167 -0.83 16.59 -16.84
N LEU A 168 -1.57 17.51 -16.22
CA LEU A 168 -1.97 18.78 -16.83
C LEU A 168 -0.75 19.63 -17.20
N GLY A 169 0.30 19.63 -16.36
CA GLY A 169 1.56 20.32 -16.65
C GLY A 169 2.34 19.75 -17.86
N LYS A 170 2.01 18.55 -18.34
CA LYS A 170 2.58 17.99 -19.58
C LYS A 170 1.80 18.41 -20.82
N VAL A 171 0.60 18.96 -20.67
CA VAL A 171 -0.18 19.47 -21.80
C VAL A 171 0.50 20.74 -22.28
N ASN A 172 0.90 20.74 -23.55
CA ASN A 172 1.44 21.94 -24.16
C ASN A 172 0.33 22.99 -24.27
N SER A 173 0.44 24.07 -23.50
CA SER A 173 -0.48 25.19 -23.53
C SER A 173 -0.17 26.18 -24.66
N ASN A 174 0.99 26.09 -25.32
CA ASN A 174 1.51 27.06 -26.30
C ASN A 174 1.36 28.53 -25.84
N ASP A 175 1.49 28.79 -24.53
CA ASP A 175 1.25 30.10 -23.90
C ASP A 175 -0.13 30.72 -24.18
N HIS A 176 -1.10 29.93 -24.65
CA HIS A 176 -2.47 30.37 -24.84
C HIS A 176 -3.18 30.46 -23.48
N LEU A 177 -3.55 31.67 -23.08
CA LEU A 177 -4.30 31.97 -21.86
C LEU A 177 -5.72 32.41 -22.19
N GLY A 178 -6.66 32.17 -21.28
CA GLY A 178 -8.01 32.74 -21.37
C GLY A 178 -8.96 32.02 -22.32
N GLY A 179 -9.59 30.94 -21.86
CA GLY A 179 -10.72 30.26 -22.50
C GLY A 179 -10.35 29.36 -23.68
N GLN A 180 -9.33 29.71 -24.46
CA GLN A 180 -8.91 28.93 -25.65
C GLN A 180 -8.31 27.58 -25.29
N HIS A 181 -7.51 27.55 -24.22
CA HIS A 181 -6.91 26.32 -23.70
C HIS A 181 -7.99 25.38 -23.14
N GLU A 182 -8.92 25.93 -22.35
CA GLU A 182 -10.07 25.23 -21.78
C GLU A 182 -11.00 24.70 -22.88
N ALA A 183 -11.28 25.49 -23.92
CA ALA A 183 -12.06 25.07 -25.08
C ALA A 183 -11.37 23.93 -25.84
N THR A 184 -10.05 23.99 -26.01
CA THR A 184 -9.29 22.92 -26.69
C THR A 184 -9.32 21.62 -25.88
N LEU A 185 -9.09 21.70 -24.56
CA LEU A 185 -9.19 20.56 -23.65
C LEU A 185 -10.60 19.94 -23.69
N LEU A 186 -11.63 20.76 -23.56
CA LEU A 186 -13.03 20.31 -23.60
C LEU A 186 -13.37 19.64 -24.93
N ASN A 187 -13.04 20.28 -26.06
CA ASN A 187 -13.30 19.74 -27.39
C ASN A 187 -12.55 18.43 -27.62
N THR A 188 -11.30 18.33 -27.17
CA THR A 188 -10.50 17.11 -27.28
C THR A 188 -11.08 15.99 -26.42
N TRP A 189 -11.52 16.31 -25.20
CA TRP A 189 -12.20 15.36 -24.32
C TRP A 189 -13.51 14.86 -24.91
N ILE A 190 -14.36 15.75 -25.46
CA ILE A 190 -15.62 15.38 -26.13
C ILE A 190 -15.35 14.49 -27.35
N ARG A 191 -14.36 14.85 -28.19
CA ARG A 191 -13.96 14.02 -29.35
C ARG A 191 -13.52 12.63 -28.91
N GLY A 192 -12.69 12.54 -27.87
CA GLY A 192 -12.28 11.28 -27.26
C GLY A 192 -13.47 10.47 -26.76
N ALA A 193 -14.35 11.07 -25.95
CA ALA A 193 -15.54 10.40 -25.42
C ALA A 193 -16.47 9.88 -26.52
N ASN A 194 -16.71 10.67 -27.57
CA ASN A 194 -17.50 10.26 -28.73
C ASN A 194 -16.85 9.09 -29.48
N LEU A 195 -15.53 9.10 -29.66
CA LEU A 195 -14.79 8.00 -30.26
C LEU A 195 -14.92 6.72 -29.43
N ARG A 196 -14.71 6.79 -28.10
CA ARG A 196 -14.89 5.64 -27.20
C ARG A 196 -16.32 5.09 -27.25
N ARG A 197 -17.31 5.98 -27.26
CA ARG A 197 -18.73 5.60 -27.42
C ARG A 197 -18.95 4.84 -28.73
N TRP A 198 -18.40 5.31 -29.84
CA TRP A 198 -18.51 4.60 -31.13
C TRP A 198 -17.81 3.25 -31.11
N ILE A 199 -16.58 3.19 -30.58
CA ILE A 199 -15.81 1.95 -30.46
C ILE A 199 -16.59 0.92 -29.63
N ASN A 200 -17.23 1.32 -28.54
CA ASN A 200 -17.96 0.40 -27.65
C ASN A 200 -19.34 -0.02 -28.16
N ARG A 201 -19.83 0.52 -29.29
CA ARG A 201 -21.11 0.08 -29.85
C ARG A 201 -21.02 -1.35 -30.43
N PRO A 202 -22.12 -2.13 -30.38
CA PRO A 202 -22.19 -3.44 -31.04
C PRO A 202 -22.00 -3.34 -32.56
N ASN A 203 -22.52 -2.28 -33.16
CA ASN A 203 -22.47 -2.00 -34.60
C ASN A 203 -21.34 -1.03 -34.98
N CYS A 204 -20.20 -1.05 -34.26
CA CYS A 204 -19.05 -0.22 -34.60
C CYS A 204 -18.54 -0.56 -36.02
N PRO A 205 -18.38 0.44 -36.92
CA PRO A 205 -17.81 0.22 -38.25
C PRO A 205 -16.47 -0.50 -38.22
N ALA A 206 -16.26 -1.46 -39.13
CA ALA A 206 -15.04 -2.26 -39.21
C ALA A 206 -13.77 -1.40 -39.34
N ALA A 207 -13.83 -0.32 -40.14
CA ALA A 207 -12.73 0.62 -40.30
C ALA A 207 -12.29 1.27 -38.98
N LEU A 208 -13.23 1.61 -38.08
CA LEU A 208 -12.89 2.17 -36.77
C LEU A 208 -12.27 1.13 -35.83
N LEU A 209 -12.67 -0.14 -35.94
CA LEU A 209 -12.07 -1.23 -35.18
C LEU A 209 -10.64 -1.52 -35.64
N GLU A 210 -10.38 -1.49 -36.94
CA GLU A 210 -9.05 -1.65 -37.51
C GLU A 210 -8.13 -0.50 -37.11
N PHE A 211 -8.63 0.73 -37.22
CA PHE A 211 -7.92 1.91 -36.74
C PHE A 211 -7.63 1.82 -35.23
N TYR A 212 -8.61 1.39 -34.42
CA TYR A 212 -8.42 1.18 -32.98
C TYR A 212 -7.32 0.16 -32.67
N ARG A 213 -7.28 -0.97 -33.38
CA ARG A 213 -6.23 -1.99 -33.22
C ARG A 213 -4.85 -1.41 -33.51
N LEU A 214 -4.70 -0.71 -34.64
CA LEU A 214 -3.44 -0.06 -35.01
C LEU A 214 -3.01 0.97 -33.98
N PHE A 215 -3.92 1.84 -33.53
CA PHE A 215 -3.64 2.85 -32.51
C PHE A 215 -3.19 2.23 -31.18
N THR A 216 -3.85 1.15 -30.76
CA THR A 216 -3.52 0.43 -29.53
C THR A 216 -2.12 -0.20 -29.62
N VAL A 217 -1.77 -0.78 -30.78
CA VAL A 217 -0.45 -1.39 -31.01
C VAL A 217 0.65 -0.34 -31.08
N VAL A 218 0.43 0.76 -31.80
CA VAL A 218 1.47 1.78 -32.06
C VAL A 218 1.68 2.70 -30.85
N LEU A 219 0.61 3.08 -30.16
CA LEU A 219 0.67 4.08 -29.09
C LEU A 219 0.48 3.49 -27.68
N GLY A 220 0.12 2.21 -27.56
CA GLY A 220 -0.09 1.54 -26.27
C GLY A 220 -1.30 2.04 -25.48
N ILE A 221 -2.21 2.81 -26.10
CA ILE A 221 -3.36 3.42 -25.44
C ILE A 221 -4.61 2.55 -25.66
N LYS A 222 -5.18 1.99 -24.60
CA LYS A 222 -6.51 1.34 -24.64
C LYS A 222 -7.60 2.42 -24.51
N LEU A 223 -8.46 2.54 -25.52
CA LEU A 223 -9.56 3.53 -25.56
C LEU A 223 -10.91 2.95 -25.11
N GLY A 224 -10.98 1.68 -24.74
CA GLY A 224 -12.19 1.08 -24.16
C GLY A 224 -12.02 -0.39 -23.78
N ASP A 225 -12.98 -0.91 -23.02
CA ASP A 225 -13.04 -2.29 -22.52
C ASP A 225 -13.72 -3.23 -23.52
N LYS A 226 -13.37 -3.15 -24.81
CA LYS A 226 -13.78 -4.26 -25.69
C LYS A 226 -12.93 -5.48 -25.31
N PRO A 227 -13.56 -6.61 -24.89
CA PRO A 227 -12.83 -7.87 -24.84
C PRO A 227 -12.22 -8.07 -26.22
N GLU A 228 -10.97 -8.52 -26.25
CA GLU A 228 -10.36 -9.00 -27.49
C GLU A 228 -11.41 -9.80 -28.26
N ALA A 229 -11.63 -9.44 -29.53
CA ALA A 229 -12.58 -10.13 -30.39
C ALA A 229 -12.35 -11.63 -30.20
N GLY A 230 -13.37 -12.30 -29.64
CA GLY A 230 -13.25 -13.63 -29.11
C GLY A 230 -12.56 -14.55 -30.11
N ARG A 231 -11.39 -15.05 -29.72
CA ARG A 231 -11.12 -16.44 -30.00
C ARG A 231 -12.18 -17.20 -29.19
N THR A 232 -13.32 -17.49 -29.80
CA THR A 232 -14.26 -18.49 -29.29
C THR A 232 -13.59 -19.86 -29.44
N ASP A 233 -12.50 -20.05 -28.72
CA ASP A 233 -12.18 -21.38 -28.23
C ASP A 233 -13.13 -21.53 -27.05
N THR A 234 -14.30 -22.09 -27.31
CA THR A 234 -15.09 -22.76 -26.27
C THR A 234 -14.15 -23.76 -25.63
N LYS A 235 -13.48 -23.37 -24.54
CA LYS A 235 -12.70 -24.29 -23.73
C LYS A 235 -13.70 -25.28 -23.16
N THR A 236 -13.71 -26.46 -23.75
CA THR A 236 -14.59 -27.58 -23.43
C THR A 236 -14.23 -28.24 -22.09
N ALA A 237 -13.18 -27.77 -21.42
CA ALA A 237 -12.66 -28.31 -20.16
C ALA A 237 -12.31 -27.20 -19.17
N ASP A 238 -12.36 -27.54 -17.87
CA ASP A 238 -11.84 -26.72 -16.78
C ASP A 238 -10.40 -26.33 -17.08
N SER A 239 -10.08 -25.05 -16.95
CA SER A 239 -8.73 -24.56 -17.21
C SER A 239 -8.01 -24.32 -15.90
N SER A 240 -6.73 -24.68 -15.86
CA SER A 240 -5.87 -24.48 -14.70
C SER A 240 -4.81 -23.40 -15.07
N PRO A 241 -5.17 -22.10 -15.10
CA PRO A 241 -4.26 -21.03 -15.49
C PRO A 241 -3.27 -20.64 -14.37
N ALA A 242 -2.12 -20.09 -14.76
CA ALA A 242 -1.12 -19.60 -13.80
C ALA A 242 -1.53 -18.29 -13.10
N ASN A 243 -2.41 -17.51 -13.74
CA ASN A 243 -2.91 -16.23 -13.24
C ASN A 243 -4.43 -16.14 -13.46
N TYR A 244 -5.11 -15.38 -12.61
CA TYR A 244 -6.53 -15.06 -12.73
C TYR A 244 -6.78 -13.61 -12.34
N HIS A 245 -7.58 -12.90 -13.12
CA HIS A 245 -7.88 -11.49 -12.88
C HIS A 245 -9.34 -11.36 -12.45
N TYR A 246 -9.57 -10.73 -11.30
CA TYR A 246 -10.89 -10.53 -10.73
C TYR A 246 -10.94 -9.19 -10.01
N ASP A 247 -11.96 -8.39 -10.32
CA ASP A 247 -12.20 -7.07 -9.71
C ASP A 247 -10.96 -6.16 -9.68
N GLY A 248 -10.24 -6.08 -10.80
CA GLY A 248 -9.02 -5.27 -10.92
C GLY A 248 -7.79 -5.84 -10.22
N VAL A 249 -7.89 -6.99 -9.54
CA VAL A 249 -6.79 -7.65 -8.84
C VAL A 249 -6.29 -8.85 -9.65
N GLN A 250 -4.97 -8.95 -9.79
CA GLN A 250 -4.33 -10.12 -10.39
C GLN A 250 -3.90 -11.11 -9.29
N TYR A 251 -4.50 -12.28 -9.32
CA TYR A 251 -4.12 -13.44 -8.52
C TYR A 251 -3.19 -14.35 -9.31
N SER A 252 -2.25 -14.98 -8.62
CA SER A 252 -1.28 -15.89 -9.23
C SER A 252 -1.08 -17.12 -8.36
N ARG A 253 -0.65 -18.23 -8.97
CA ARG A 253 -0.10 -19.35 -8.20
C ARG A 253 1.18 -18.94 -7.49
N SER A 254 1.45 -19.54 -6.33
CA SER A 254 2.62 -19.31 -5.50
C SER A 254 3.93 -19.55 -6.28
N GLY A 255 3.96 -20.61 -7.08
CA GLY A 255 5.10 -20.91 -7.97
C GLY A 255 5.31 -19.92 -9.12
N LYS A 256 4.31 -19.08 -9.45
CA LYS A 256 4.44 -18.05 -10.51
C LYS A 256 4.79 -16.68 -9.94
N HIS A 257 4.08 -16.25 -8.90
CA HIS A 257 4.35 -15.00 -8.21
C HIS A 257 3.84 -15.09 -6.76
N LEU A 258 4.76 -15.25 -5.82
CA LEU A 258 4.42 -15.47 -4.42
C LEU A 258 3.51 -14.37 -3.85
N GLY A 259 3.82 -13.08 -4.09
CA GLY A 259 3.01 -11.96 -3.56
C GLY A 259 1.53 -11.99 -3.97
N ASN A 260 1.26 -12.11 -5.27
CA ASN A 260 -0.10 -12.26 -5.83
C ASN A 260 -0.79 -13.58 -5.46
N SER A 261 -0.07 -14.53 -4.87
CA SER A 261 -0.67 -15.76 -4.34
C SER A 261 -1.12 -15.63 -2.89
N LEU A 262 -0.64 -14.63 -2.14
CA LEU A 262 -0.96 -14.47 -0.73
C LEU A 262 -2.38 -13.91 -0.57
N VAL A 263 -3.22 -14.65 0.15
CA VAL A 263 -4.62 -14.29 0.39
C VAL A 263 -5.00 -14.46 1.85
N ILE A 264 -5.92 -13.60 2.29
CA ILE A 264 -6.68 -13.77 3.54
C ILE A 264 -8.09 -14.18 3.13
N TYR A 265 -8.63 -15.24 3.74
CA TYR A 265 -9.92 -15.80 3.40
C TYR A 265 -10.71 -16.21 4.65
N LEU A 266 -12.03 -16.26 4.50
CA LEU A 266 -12.97 -16.69 5.54
C LEU A 266 -13.26 -18.18 5.37
N GLN A 267 -13.07 -18.96 6.44
CA GLN A 267 -13.49 -20.35 6.49
C GLN A 267 -15.01 -20.45 6.68
N SER A 268 -15.59 -21.61 6.35
CA SER A 268 -17.00 -21.91 6.63
C SER A 268 -17.37 -21.79 8.11
N SER A 269 -16.40 -21.93 9.01
CA SER A 269 -16.55 -21.71 10.46
C SER A 269 -16.63 -20.23 10.86
N GLY A 270 -16.45 -19.29 9.93
CA GLY A 270 -16.34 -17.85 10.21
C GLY A 270 -14.95 -17.41 10.68
N LYS A 271 -13.97 -18.32 10.74
CA LYS A 271 -12.58 -18.00 11.08
C LYS A 271 -11.85 -17.39 9.87
N ILE A 272 -11.11 -16.30 10.11
CA ILE A 272 -10.23 -15.71 9.10
C ILE A 272 -8.86 -16.42 9.16
N ASP A 273 -8.37 -16.85 8.00
CA ASP A 273 -7.06 -17.48 7.83
C ASP A 273 -6.29 -16.88 6.65
N ALA A 274 -4.98 -17.13 6.62
CA ALA A 274 -4.10 -16.72 5.54
C ALA A 274 -3.49 -17.93 4.84
N GLY A 275 -3.13 -17.78 3.57
CA GLY A 275 -2.52 -18.84 2.78
C GLY A 275 -1.96 -18.36 1.44
N SER A 276 -1.35 -19.30 0.71
CA SER A 276 -0.88 -19.10 -0.66
C SER A 276 -1.73 -19.90 -1.65
N ILE A 277 -2.11 -19.29 -2.76
CA ILE A 277 -2.80 -19.98 -3.85
C ILE A 277 -1.81 -20.94 -4.52
N GLU A 278 -2.07 -22.24 -4.48
CA GLU A 278 -1.24 -23.27 -5.12
C GLU A 278 -1.77 -23.60 -6.52
N GLU A 279 -3.10 -23.68 -6.64
CA GLU A 279 -3.78 -23.96 -7.90
C GLU A 279 -4.96 -22.99 -8.09
N ILE A 280 -5.19 -22.64 -9.34
CA ILE A 280 -6.35 -21.88 -9.78
C ILE A 280 -7.10 -22.76 -10.78
N VAL A 281 -8.38 -23.01 -10.52
CA VAL A 281 -9.28 -23.72 -11.41
C VAL A 281 -10.32 -22.72 -11.88
N VAL A 282 -10.50 -22.57 -13.19
CA VAL A 282 -11.54 -21.71 -13.77
C VAL A 282 -12.55 -22.61 -14.44
N ASP A 283 -13.80 -22.50 -14.01
CA ASP A 283 -14.90 -23.28 -14.52
C ASP A 283 -15.40 -22.76 -15.88
N LYS A 284 -16.45 -23.41 -16.40
CA LYS A 284 -17.07 -23.04 -17.68
C LYS A 284 -17.77 -21.68 -17.64
N GLN A 285 -18.14 -21.19 -16.45
CA GLN A 285 -18.80 -19.90 -16.22
C GLN A 285 -17.79 -18.76 -15.98
N GLN A 286 -16.48 -19.04 -16.06
CA GLN A 286 -15.38 -18.11 -15.75
C GLN A 286 -15.25 -17.77 -14.26
N GLU A 287 -15.87 -18.55 -13.38
CA GLU A 287 -15.66 -18.44 -11.94
C GLU A 287 -14.35 -19.13 -11.53
N GLY A 288 -13.52 -18.39 -10.80
CA GLY A 288 -12.23 -18.88 -10.32
C GLY A 288 -12.34 -19.50 -8.93
N VAL A 289 -11.98 -20.78 -8.82
CA VAL A 289 -11.81 -21.50 -7.56
C VAL A 289 -10.32 -21.61 -7.23
N PHE A 290 -9.94 -21.17 -6.03
CA PHE A 290 -8.54 -21.23 -5.57
C PHE A 290 -8.32 -22.39 -4.61
N LYS A 291 -7.33 -23.24 -4.89
CA LYS A 291 -6.81 -24.18 -3.91
C LYS A 291 -5.69 -23.50 -3.14
N VAL A 292 -5.94 -23.24 -1.86
CA VAL A 292 -5.05 -22.45 -1.00
C VAL A 292 -4.33 -23.35 -0.01
N ARG A 293 -3.00 -23.28 0.03
CA ARG A 293 -2.20 -23.83 1.12
C ARG A 293 -2.25 -22.88 2.30
N ARG A 294 -2.85 -23.34 3.39
CA ARG A 294 -2.99 -22.56 4.63
C ARG A 294 -1.63 -22.33 5.29
N GLN A 295 -1.43 -21.13 5.84
CA GLN A 295 -0.32 -20.86 6.75
C GLN A 295 -0.68 -21.32 8.17
N ALA A 296 0.19 -22.14 8.76
CA ALA A 296 -0.06 -22.71 10.08
C ALA A 296 0.12 -21.66 11.19
N PRO A 297 -0.65 -21.76 12.29
CA PRO A 297 -0.40 -20.95 13.48
C PRO A 297 0.98 -21.25 14.06
N LEU A 298 1.48 -20.34 14.90
CA LEU A 298 2.67 -20.61 15.70
C LEU A 298 2.45 -21.78 16.66
N PRO A 299 3.51 -22.56 16.98
CA PRO A 299 3.46 -23.57 18.04
C PRO A 299 3.09 -22.95 19.39
N GLU A 300 2.48 -23.76 20.26
CA GLU A 300 2.22 -23.37 21.65
C GLU A 300 3.52 -22.92 22.35
N GLY A 301 3.43 -21.83 23.13
CA GLY A 301 4.57 -21.24 23.82
C GLY A 301 5.42 -20.25 23.01
N LYS A 302 5.21 -20.10 21.70
CA LYS A 302 5.85 -19.02 20.93
C LYS A 302 4.96 -17.77 20.89
N ASN A 303 5.51 -16.65 21.32
CA ASN A 303 4.81 -15.37 21.26
C ASN A 303 4.94 -14.73 19.87
N ASP A 304 3.85 -14.13 19.39
CA ASP A 304 3.88 -13.32 18.17
C ASP A 304 4.16 -11.87 18.57
N PRO A 305 5.32 -11.30 18.17
CA PRO A 305 5.72 -9.96 18.61
C PRO A 305 4.78 -8.86 18.11
N PHE A 306 3.95 -9.14 17.09
CA PHE A 306 2.98 -8.18 16.55
C PHE A 306 1.66 -8.13 17.32
N MET A 307 1.35 -9.11 18.20
CA MET A 307 0.06 -9.17 18.91
C MET A 307 -0.23 -7.93 19.77
N ARG A 308 0.81 -7.25 20.25
CA ARG A 308 0.69 -6.05 21.09
C ARG A 308 0.23 -4.81 20.31
N PHE A 309 0.15 -4.86 18.98
CA PHE A 309 -0.16 -3.72 18.11
C PHE A 309 -1.48 -3.95 17.35
N PRO A 310 -2.64 -3.70 17.98
CA PRO A 310 -3.94 -4.14 17.46
C PRO A 310 -4.35 -3.54 16.11
N HIS A 311 -3.79 -2.38 15.73
CA HIS A 311 -4.10 -1.72 14.47
C HIS A 311 -3.09 -1.99 13.36
N PHE A 312 -2.03 -2.75 13.65
CA PHE A 312 -1.06 -3.21 12.67
C PHE A 312 -1.41 -4.66 12.23
N PRO A 313 -1.87 -4.88 10.98
CA PRO A 313 -2.41 -6.16 10.54
C PRO A 313 -1.30 -7.16 10.17
N ALA A 314 -0.45 -7.51 11.13
CA ALA A 314 0.59 -8.51 10.97
C ALA A 314 0.41 -9.65 11.96
N LYS A 315 0.75 -10.85 11.50
CA LYS A 315 0.75 -12.06 12.31
C LYS A 315 1.92 -12.94 11.89
N ARG A 316 2.62 -13.49 12.86
CA ARG A 316 3.66 -14.49 12.60
C ARG A 316 3.02 -15.85 12.43
N THR A 317 3.36 -16.53 11.34
CA THR A 317 2.83 -17.85 10.98
C THR A 317 3.96 -18.78 10.57
N ARG A 318 3.71 -20.09 10.57
CA ARG A 318 4.62 -21.11 10.03
C ARG A 318 4.16 -21.50 8.62
N GLN A 319 5.10 -21.73 7.71
CA GLN A 319 4.78 -22.40 6.44
C GLN A 319 4.53 -23.89 6.70
N GLN A 320 3.39 -24.38 6.24
CA GLN A 320 2.97 -25.77 6.38
C GLN A 320 3.41 -26.59 5.16
#